data_AF-A0A1S1M652-F1
#
_entry.id   AF-A0A1S1M652-F1
#
_cell.length_a   1.000
_cell.length_b   1.000
_cell.length_c   1.000
_cell.angle_alpha   90.00
_cell.angle_beta   90.00
_cell.angle_gamma   90.00
#
_symmetry.space_group_name_H-M   'P 1'
#
loop_
_entity.id
_entity.type
_entity.pdbx_description
1 polymer ?
#
loop_
_entity_poly.entity_id
_entity_poly.type
_entity_poly.pdbx_seq_one_letter_code
_entity_poly.pdbx_strand_id
1 'polypeptide(L)'
;MVHWILPEGGDFAGTIAFYGKYQVLIKAGLALAGVGAVVVVTVIGVLAALFWHLDTSKHHVLSWVAVVSDTIFATTMFIEISLAAAPALLYGHVSNEIIHALHIIPFASAYVLGVVWIPNVAATLLIGSRSGLFPAWLKALGLTTIGADLMAVLAVTTLNGPLNGVNGLISFYIPAFVPTSWFIMLAVWSVVHWADTRTASLGEKGWAE
;
A
#
# COMPACT_ATOMS: atom_id res chain seq x y z
N MET A 1 2.84 15.14 -23.74
CA MET A 1 2.79 14.78 -22.31
C MET A 1 1.59 13.86 -22.14
N VAL A 2 1.79 12.55 -21.94
CA VAL A 2 0.68 11.61 -21.78
C VAL A 2 0.25 11.68 -20.32
N HIS A 3 -0.82 12.40 -20.04
CA HIS A 3 -1.47 12.31 -18.73
C HIS A 3 -2.20 10.97 -18.69
N TRP A 4 -1.61 10.01 -17.99
CA TRP A 4 -2.25 8.75 -17.61
C TRP A 4 -3.32 9.06 -16.57
N ILE A 5 -4.51 9.40 -17.04
CA ILE A 5 -5.68 9.54 -16.17
C ILE A 5 -6.46 8.24 -16.33
N LEU A 6 -6.50 7.43 -15.28
CA LEU A 6 -7.40 6.29 -15.20
C LEU A 6 -8.83 6.82 -15.38
N PRO A 7 -9.65 6.19 -16.25
CA PRO A 7 -11.02 6.65 -16.47
C PRO A 7 -11.80 6.56 -15.15
N GLU A 8 -12.60 7.58 -14.88
CA GLU A 8 -13.51 7.58 -13.74
C GLU A 8 -14.59 6.50 -13.94
N GLY A 9 -15.14 5.94 -12.87
CA GLY A 9 -16.14 4.87 -13.03
C GLY A 9 -17.46 5.33 -13.66
N GLY A 10 -17.70 6.64 -13.79
CA GLY A 10 -18.80 7.17 -14.61
C GLY A 10 -18.53 7.16 -16.12
N ASP A 11 -17.27 7.00 -16.57
CA ASP A 11 -16.88 7.11 -17.97
C ASP A 11 -16.77 5.74 -18.64
N PHE A 12 -17.92 5.18 -19.02
CA PHE A 12 -18.02 3.92 -19.74
C PHE A 12 -17.19 3.92 -21.03
N ALA A 13 -17.37 4.95 -21.87
CA ALA A 13 -16.70 5.03 -23.16
C ALA A 13 -15.17 5.19 -23.01
N GLY A 14 -14.73 6.02 -22.06
CA GLY A 14 -13.32 6.18 -21.72
C GLY A 14 -12.69 4.92 -21.17
N THR A 15 -13.43 4.13 -20.37
CA THR A 15 -12.98 2.82 -19.88
C THR A 15 -12.63 1.89 -21.05
N ILE A 16 -13.54 1.74 -22.02
CA ILE A 16 -13.33 0.85 -23.16
C ILE A 16 -12.21 1.36 -24.08
N ALA A 17 -12.15 2.68 -24.32
CA ALA A 17 -11.09 3.30 -25.10
C ALA A 17 -9.72 3.13 -24.44
N PHE A 18 -9.65 3.22 -23.10
CA PHE A 18 -8.43 3.01 -22.31
C PHE A 18 -7.89 1.60 -22.49
N TYR A 19 -8.72 0.57 -22.32
CA TYR A 19 -8.27 -0.82 -22.52
C TYR A 19 -7.90 -1.10 -23.97
N GLY A 20 -8.64 -0.56 -24.95
CA GLY A 20 -8.30 -0.71 -26.37
C GLY A 20 -6.95 -0.11 -26.74
N LYS A 21 -6.63 1.05 -26.16
CA LYS A 21 -5.39 1.78 -26.47
C LYS A 21 -4.16 1.28 -25.69
N TYR A 22 -4.35 0.90 -24.43
CA TYR A 22 -3.24 0.65 -23.50
C TYR A 22 -3.13 -0.79 -23.01
N GLN A 23 -3.81 -1.75 -23.63
CA GLN A 23 -3.88 -3.15 -23.17
C GLN A 23 -2.53 -3.76 -22.79
N VAL A 24 -1.51 -3.61 -23.65
CA VAL A 24 -0.16 -4.16 -23.43
C VAL A 24 0.50 -3.52 -22.21
N LEU A 25 0.39 -2.20 -22.08
CA LEU A 25 0.97 -1.45 -20.99
C LEU A 25 0.28 -1.77 -19.65
N ILE A 26 -1.05 -1.93 -19.64
CA ILE A 26 -1.80 -2.35 -18.46
C ILE A 26 -1.35 -3.75 -18.01
N LYS A 27 -1.27 -4.71 -18.93
CA LYS A 27 -0.80 -6.09 -18.63
C LYS A 27 0.63 -6.08 -18.08
N ALA A 28 1.53 -5.31 -18.68
CA ALA A 28 2.90 -5.17 -18.19
C ALA A 28 2.95 -4.54 -16.78
N GLY A 29 2.15 -3.50 -16.54
CA GLY A 29 2.04 -2.86 -15.22
C GLY A 29 1.52 -3.82 -14.15
N LEU A 30 0.49 -4.61 -14.45
CA LEU A 30 -0.05 -5.62 -13.55
C LEU A 30 0.94 -6.75 -13.26
N ALA A 31 1.68 -7.20 -14.29
CA ALA A 31 2.74 -8.20 -14.09
C ALA A 31 3.84 -7.67 -13.17
N LEU A 32 4.27 -6.42 -13.37
CA LEU A 32 5.24 -5.75 -12.49
C LEU A 32 4.69 -5.58 -11.07
N ALA A 33 3.42 -5.21 -10.90
CA ALA A 33 2.77 -5.11 -9.60
C ALA A 33 2.73 -6.46 -8.88
N GLY A 34 2.40 -7.55 -9.60
CA GLY A 34 2.42 -8.91 -9.06
C GLY A 34 3.80 -9.35 -8.58
N VAL A 35 4.86 -9.09 -9.36
CA VAL A 35 6.25 -9.36 -8.95
C VAL A 35 6.66 -8.48 -7.76
N GLY A 36 6.31 -7.19 -7.80
CA GLY A 36 6.57 -6.24 -6.73
C GLY A 36 5.92 -6.64 -5.40
N ALA A 37 4.72 -7.24 -5.43
CA ALA A 37 4.04 -7.72 -4.24
C ALA A 37 4.85 -8.78 -3.48
N VAL A 38 5.60 -9.65 -4.17
CA VAL A 38 6.50 -10.63 -3.52
C VAL A 38 7.64 -9.94 -2.77
N VAL A 39 8.20 -8.88 -3.35
CA VAL A 39 9.24 -8.06 -2.70
C VAL A 39 8.67 -7.37 -1.46
N VAL A 40 7.47 -6.81 -1.55
CA VAL A 40 6.76 -6.17 -0.44
C VAL A 40 6.55 -7.16 0.72
N VAL A 41 6.07 -8.38 0.43
CA VAL A 41 5.89 -9.44 1.45
C VAL A 41 7.22 -9.81 2.13
N THR A 42 8.32 -9.82 1.38
CA THR A 42 9.65 -10.09 1.93
C THR A 42 10.08 -8.99 2.91
N VAL A 43 9.89 -7.72 2.53
CA VAL A 43 10.20 -6.57 3.41
C VAL A 43 9.34 -6.60 4.68
N ILE A 44 8.04 -6.90 4.54
CA ILE A 44 7.12 -7.09 5.67
C ILE A 44 7.65 -8.16 6.63
N GLY A 45 8.09 -9.32 6.11
CA GLY A 45 8.64 -10.40 6.93
C GLY A 45 9.88 -9.97 7.72
N VAL A 46 10.78 -9.19 7.10
CA VAL A 46 11.97 -8.65 7.77
C VAL A 46 11.58 -7.65 8.87
N LEU A 47 10.67 -6.73 8.57
CA LEU A 47 10.18 -5.74 9.53
C LEU A 47 9.44 -6.39 10.71
N ALA A 48 8.65 -7.42 10.45
CA ALA A 48 7.97 -8.20 11.48
C ALA A 48 8.98 -8.84 12.45
N ALA A 49 10.05 -9.43 11.94
CA ALA A 49 11.11 -10.00 12.79
C ALA A 49 11.81 -8.92 13.63
N LEU A 50 12.11 -7.76 13.03
CA LEU A 50 12.70 -6.63 13.76
C LEU A 50 11.78 -6.14 14.88
N PHE A 51 10.51 -5.88 14.57
CA PHE A 51 9.57 -5.34 15.56
C PHE A 51 9.21 -6.34 16.64
N TRP A 52 9.20 -7.64 16.34
CA TRP A 52 9.04 -8.68 17.34
C TRP A 52 10.05 -8.54 18.49
N HIS A 53 11.32 -8.29 18.17
CA HIS A 53 12.38 -8.12 19.17
C HIS A 53 12.31 -6.78 19.91
N LEU A 54 11.68 -5.76 19.33
CA LEU A 54 11.56 -4.43 19.91
C LEU A 54 10.25 -4.20 20.68
N ASP A 55 9.29 -5.10 20.53
CA ASP A 55 7.97 -4.98 21.14
C ASP A 55 8.01 -5.34 22.63
N THR A 56 7.82 -4.32 23.45
CA THR A 56 7.77 -4.42 24.91
C THR A 56 6.37 -4.67 25.46
N SER A 57 5.36 -4.81 24.60
CA SER A 57 4.00 -5.13 25.04
C SER A 57 3.91 -6.55 25.60
N LYS A 58 3.00 -6.75 26.57
CA LYS A 58 2.78 -8.07 27.18
C LYS A 58 2.45 -9.09 26.08
N HIS A 59 3.21 -10.18 26.01
CA HIS A 59 3.08 -11.23 24.99
C HIS A 59 3.28 -10.76 23.53
N HIS A 60 3.99 -9.65 23.30
CA HIS A 60 4.23 -9.10 21.95
C HIS A 60 2.93 -8.84 21.14
N VAL A 61 1.87 -8.39 21.84
CA VAL A 61 0.55 -8.18 21.23
C VAL A 61 0.60 -7.17 20.07
N LEU A 62 1.42 -6.13 20.17
CA LEU A 62 1.53 -5.14 19.08
C LEU A 62 2.15 -5.77 17.82
N SER A 63 3.16 -6.63 17.99
CA SER A 63 3.76 -7.37 16.89
C SER A 63 2.76 -8.32 16.25
N TRP A 64 1.95 -9.00 17.05
CA TRP A 64 0.87 -9.83 16.53
C TRP A 64 -0.16 -9.04 15.74
N VAL A 65 -0.57 -7.87 16.24
CA VAL A 65 -1.46 -6.96 15.50
C VAL A 65 -0.84 -6.58 14.16
N ALA A 66 0.43 -6.16 14.14
CA ALA A 66 1.13 -5.78 12.92
C ALA A 66 1.19 -6.95 11.90
N VAL A 67 1.61 -8.14 12.33
CA VAL A 67 1.76 -9.33 11.47
C VAL A 67 0.42 -9.81 10.93
N VAL A 68 -0.61 -9.88 11.76
CA VAL A 68 -1.95 -10.31 11.33
C VAL A 68 -2.52 -9.30 10.33
N SER A 69 -2.42 -8.00 10.63
CA SER A 69 -2.85 -6.95 9.70
C SER A 69 -2.11 -7.01 8.37
N ASP A 70 -0.79 -7.19 8.38
CA ASP A 70 0.00 -7.31 7.14
C ASP A 70 -0.35 -8.56 6.33
N THR A 71 -0.66 -9.67 7.00
CA THR A 71 -1.08 -10.91 6.33
C THR A 71 -2.43 -10.71 5.62
N ILE A 72 -3.38 -10.06 6.30
CA ILE A 72 -4.69 -9.73 5.72
C ILE A 72 -4.50 -8.73 4.58
N PHE A 73 -3.70 -7.67 4.79
CA PHE A 73 -3.40 -6.67 3.77
C PHE A 73 -2.77 -7.29 2.53
N ALA A 74 -1.73 -8.13 2.68
CA ALA A 74 -1.09 -8.81 1.55
C ALA A 74 -2.09 -9.67 0.78
N THR A 75 -2.94 -10.42 1.50
CA THR A 75 -4.00 -11.23 0.89
C THR A 75 -4.97 -10.36 0.09
N THR A 76 -5.46 -9.28 0.68
CA THR A 76 -6.35 -8.31 0.00
C THR A 76 -5.66 -7.68 -1.21
N MET A 77 -4.39 -7.30 -1.11
CA MET A 77 -3.62 -6.76 -2.24
C MET A 77 -3.51 -7.76 -3.41
N PHE A 78 -3.28 -9.05 -3.15
CA PHE A 78 -3.28 -10.07 -4.20
C PHE A 78 -4.65 -10.24 -4.84
N ILE A 79 -5.73 -10.17 -4.06
CA ILE A 79 -7.10 -10.18 -4.57
C ILE A 79 -7.33 -8.95 -5.44
N GLU A 80 -6.95 -7.76 -4.99
CA GLU A 80 -7.10 -6.51 -5.74
C GLU A 80 -6.34 -6.52 -7.07
N ILE A 81 -5.07 -6.96 -7.07
CA ILE A 81 -4.27 -7.11 -8.30
C ILE A 81 -4.95 -8.10 -9.25
N SER A 82 -5.51 -9.19 -8.72
CA SER A 82 -6.21 -10.19 -9.54
C SER A 82 -7.51 -9.64 -10.14
N LEU A 83 -8.30 -8.89 -9.35
CA LEU A 83 -9.52 -8.21 -9.81
C LEU A 83 -9.20 -7.15 -10.87
N ALA A 84 -8.14 -6.36 -10.66
CA ALA A 84 -7.68 -5.35 -11.62
C ALA A 84 -7.09 -5.97 -12.90
N ALA A 85 -6.59 -7.20 -12.84
CA ALA A 85 -6.11 -7.93 -14.00
C ALA A 85 -7.24 -8.53 -14.86
N ALA A 86 -8.36 -8.90 -14.25
CA ALA A 86 -9.50 -9.48 -14.93
C ALA A 86 -9.97 -8.68 -16.17
N PRO A 87 -10.24 -7.36 -16.10
CA PRO A 87 -10.68 -6.60 -17.27
C PRO A 87 -9.61 -6.54 -18.37
N ALA A 88 -8.32 -6.44 -18.01
CA ALA A 88 -7.23 -6.40 -19.00
C ALA A 88 -7.06 -7.73 -19.76
N LEU A 89 -7.29 -8.86 -19.08
CA LEU A 89 -7.21 -10.20 -19.65
C LEU A 89 -8.44 -10.55 -20.48
N LEU A 90 -9.63 -10.13 -20.05
CA LEU A 90 -10.90 -10.43 -20.71
C LEU A 90 -11.26 -9.43 -21.82
N TYR A 91 -10.58 -8.29 -21.91
CA TYR A 91 -10.83 -7.30 -22.96
C TYR A 91 -10.75 -7.93 -24.36
N GLY A 92 -11.78 -7.71 -25.17
CA GLY A 92 -11.95 -8.30 -26.51
C GLY A 92 -12.59 -9.70 -26.52
N HIS A 93 -12.86 -10.31 -25.36
CA HIS A 93 -13.42 -11.66 -25.22
C HIS A 93 -14.79 -11.69 -24.53
N VAL A 94 -15.19 -10.59 -23.88
CA VAL A 94 -16.49 -10.43 -23.20
C VAL A 94 -17.11 -9.08 -23.57
N SER A 95 -18.36 -8.86 -23.17
CA SER A 95 -19.06 -7.60 -23.48
C SER A 95 -18.41 -6.40 -22.77
N ASN A 96 -18.55 -5.21 -23.36
CA ASN A 96 -17.98 -3.99 -22.81
C ASN A 96 -18.56 -3.63 -21.43
N GLU A 97 -19.83 -3.99 -21.18
CA GLU A 97 -20.48 -3.84 -19.87
C GLU A 97 -19.76 -4.65 -18.80
N ILE A 98 -19.35 -5.89 -19.11
CA ILE A 98 -18.58 -6.74 -18.19
C ILE A 98 -17.20 -6.13 -17.93
N ILE A 99 -16.52 -5.63 -18.97
CA ILE A 99 -15.21 -4.98 -18.80
C ILE A 99 -15.30 -3.76 -17.90
N HIS A 100 -16.31 -2.90 -18.10
CA HIS A 100 -16.48 -1.72 -17.29
C HIS A 100 -16.84 -2.06 -15.83
N ALA A 101 -17.73 -3.03 -15.60
CA ALA A 101 -18.02 -3.51 -14.25
C ALA A 101 -16.76 -4.04 -13.55
N LEU A 102 -15.97 -4.87 -14.23
CA LEU A 102 -14.71 -5.41 -13.71
C LEU A 102 -13.64 -4.32 -13.49
N HIS A 103 -13.68 -3.22 -14.24
CA HIS A 103 -12.79 -2.09 -14.01
C HIS A 103 -13.12 -1.37 -12.71
N ILE A 104 -14.40 -1.20 -12.36
CA ILE A 104 -14.83 -0.45 -11.18
C ILE A 104 -14.62 -1.24 -9.88
N ILE A 105 -14.79 -2.57 -9.92
CA ILE A 105 -14.76 -3.43 -8.72
C ILE A 105 -13.52 -3.19 -7.84
N PRO A 106 -12.28 -3.19 -8.35
CA PRO A 106 -11.09 -2.93 -7.52
C PRO A 106 -11.10 -1.58 -6.80
N PHE A 107 -11.62 -0.53 -7.46
CA PHE A 107 -11.73 0.79 -6.83
C PHE A 107 -12.75 0.78 -5.69
N ALA A 108 -13.84 0.02 -5.86
CA ALA A 108 -14.87 -0.12 -4.84
C ALA A 108 -14.40 -0.97 -3.65
N SER A 109 -13.51 -1.95 -3.84
CA SER A 109 -13.02 -2.82 -2.77
C SER A 109 -11.78 -2.29 -2.05
N ALA A 110 -11.09 -1.30 -2.61
CA ALA A 110 -9.87 -0.71 -2.05
C ALA A 110 -10.01 -0.18 -0.59
N TYR A 111 -11.21 0.16 -0.10
CA TYR A 111 -11.40 0.55 1.31
C TYR A 111 -11.00 -0.54 2.31
N VAL A 112 -11.11 -1.81 1.90
CA VAL A 112 -10.74 -2.94 2.75
C VAL A 112 -9.27 -2.84 3.12
N LEU A 113 -8.42 -2.35 2.19
CA LEU A 113 -7.00 -2.10 2.44
C LEU A 113 -6.80 -1.08 3.57
N GLY A 114 -7.54 0.04 3.57
CA GLY A 114 -7.45 1.04 4.63
C GLY A 114 -7.84 0.49 6.02
N VAL A 115 -8.94 -0.27 6.10
CA VAL A 115 -9.41 -0.87 7.37
C VAL A 115 -8.36 -1.79 7.98
N VAL A 116 -7.71 -2.61 7.16
CA VAL A 116 -6.75 -3.62 7.65
C VAL A 116 -5.38 -3.03 7.91
N TRP A 117 -5.04 -1.90 7.27
CA TRP A 117 -3.71 -1.31 7.37
C TRP A 117 -3.57 -0.31 8.52
N ILE A 118 -4.63 0.40 8.91
CA ILE A 118 -4.61 1.30 10.08
C ILE A 118 -4.05 0.61 11.35
N PRO A 119 -4.50 -0.59 11.75
CA PRO A 119 -3.95 -1.26 12.93
C PRO A 119 -2.47 -1.62 12.78
N ASN A 120 -2.01 -1.98 11.57
CA ASN A 120 -0.59 -2.23 11.31
C ASN A 120 0.25 -0.97 11.53
N VAL A 121 -0.14 0.13 10.87
CA VAL A 121 0.59 1.40 10.95
C VAL A 121 0.62 1.89 12.40
N ALA A 122 -0.52 1.80 13.11
CA ALA A 122 -0.60 2.17 14.51
C ALA A 122 0.30 1.31 15.41
N ALA A 123 0.30 -0.01 15.24
CA ALA A 123 1.15 -0.92 16.00
C ALA A 123 2.64 -0.66 15.74
N THR A 124 3.02 -0.56 14.46
CA THR A 124 4.39 -0.27 14.02
C THR A 124 4.89 1.07 14.55
N LEU A 125 4.07 2.12 14.46
CA LEU A 125 4.38 3.44 15.04
C LEU A 125 4.56 3.37 16.55
N LEU A 126 3.72 2.61 17.25
CA LEU A 126 3.79 2.50 18.71
C LEU A 126 5.06 1.75 19.15
N ILE A 127 5.39 0.64 18.49
CA ILE A 127 6.64 -0.10 18.73
C ILE A 127 7.86 0.78 18.42
N GLY A 128 7.91 1.36 17.21
CA GLY A 128 9.02 2.21 16.76
C GLY A 128 9.19 3.48 17.59
N SER A 129 8.09 4.03 18.12
CA SER A 129 8.16 5.20 19.01
C SER A 129 8.63 4.84 20.42
N ARG A 130 8.14 3.73 20.99
CA ARG A 130 8.54 3.27 22.34
C ARG A 130 9.99 2.82 22.42
N SER A 131 10.51 2.25 21.33
CA SER A 131 11.91 1.84 21.22
C SER A 131 12.87 2.99 20.91
N GLY A 132 12.37 4.22 20.69
CA GLY A 132 13.20 5.36 20.28
C GLY A 132 13.78 5.22 18.87
N LEU A 133 13.33 4.22 18.11
CA LEU A 133 13.87 3.84 16.82
C LEU A 133 13.47 4.82 15.71
N PHE A 134 12.22 5.30 15.72
CA PHE A 134 11.71 6.12 14.63
C PHE A 134 12.07 7.60 14.78
N PRO A 135 12.61 8.25 13.73
CA PRO A 135 12.76 9.70 13.68
C PRO A 135 11.40 10.39 13.58
N ALA A 136 11.35 11.69 13.93
CA ALA A 136 10.10 12.47 13.97
C ALA A 136 9.35 12.50 12.62
N TRP A 137 10.09 12.59 11.50
CA TRP A 137 9.49 12.61 10.17
C TRP A 137 8.77 11.29 9.83
N LEU A 138 9.30 10.14 10.26
CA LEU A 138 8.71 8.83 10.00
C LEU A 138 7.44 8.62 10.86
N LYS A 139 7.46 9.15 12.08
CA LYS A 139 6.27 9.20 12.96
C LYS A 139 5.17 10.05 12.35
N ALA A 140 5.51 11.25 11.88
CA ALA A 140 4.55 12.14 11.22
C ALA A 140 3.94 11.47 9.97
N LEU A 141 4.77 10.85 9.13
CA LEU A 141 4.32 10.16 7.92
C LEU A 141 3.38 8.97 8.24
N GLY A 142 3.65 8.23 9.31
CA GLY A 142 2.74 7.16 9.73
C GLY A 142 1.41 7.69 10.29
N LEU A 143 1.43 8.79 11.05
CA LEU A 143 0.18 9.44 11.51
C LEU A 143 -0.64 9.97 10.32
N THR A 144 0.01 10.56 9.32
CA THR A 144 -0.68 10.99 8.09
C THR A 144 -1.23 9.80 7.30
N THR A 145 -0.56 8.64 7.36
CA THR A 145 -1.03 7.40 6.72
C THR A 145 -2.32 6.91 7.37
N ILE A 146 -2.37 6.85 8.70
CA ILE A 146 -3.61 6.51 9.42
C ILE A 146 -4.74 7.47 9.04
N GLY A 147 -4.45 8.78 8.95
CA GLY A 147 -5.43 9.77 8.51
C GLY A 147 -5.92 9.54 7.08
N ALA A 148 -5.01 9.25 6.16
CA ALA A 148 -5.33 8.96 4.76
C ALA A 148 -6.18 7.69 4.62
N ASP A 149 -5.84 6.62 5.33
CA ASP A 149 -6.60 5.37 5.33
C ASP A 149 -8.00 5.56 5.91
N LEU A 150 -8.16 6.36 6.97
CA LEU A 150 -9.48 6.70 7.51
C LEU A 150 -10.33 7.45 6.48
N MET A 151 -9.73 8.37 5.71
CA MET A 151 -10.43 9.04 4.61
C MET A 151 -10.81 8.04 3.50
N ALA A 152 -9.98 7.04 3.24
CA ALA A 152 -10.27 5.96 2.29
C ALA A 152 -11.47 5.09 2.72
N VAL A 153 -11.61 4.86 4.03
CA VAL A 153 -12.77 4.14 4.57
C VAL A 153 -14.04 4.97 4.40
N LEU A 154 -13.99 6.26 4.72
CA LEU A 154 -15.13 7.16 4.55
C LEU A 154 -15.49 7.34 3.07
N ALA A 155 -14.49 7.30 2.19
CA ALA A 155 -14.66 7.49 0.77
C ALA A 155 -15.67 6.54 0.11
N VAL A 156 -15.60 5.25 0.48
CA VAL A 156 -16.50 4.23 -0.07
C VAL A 156 -17.93 4.34 0.44
N THR A 157 -18.16 5.06 1.54
CA THR A 157 -19.52 5.37 2.02
C THR A 157 -20.17 6.55 1.30
N THR A 158 -19.43 7.26 0.44
CA THR A 158 -19.95 8.41 -0.31
C THR A 158 -20.28 8.02 -1.74
N LEU A 159 -21.48 8.35 -2.22
CA LEU A 159 -21.89 8.08 -3.60
C LEU A 159 -21.33 9.11 -4.60
N ASN A 160 -21.04 10.32 -4.14
CA ASN A 160 -20.52 11.45 -4.93
C ASN A 160 -19.65 12.35 -4.05
N GLY A 161 -18.83 13.20 -4.66
CA GLY A 161 -18.02 14.21 -3.99
C GLY A 161 -16.52 13.92 -4.01
N PRO A 162 -15.69 14.82 -3.46
CA PRO A 162 -14.22 14.74 -3.61
C PRO A 162 -13.62 13.50 -2.95
N LEU A 163 -14.30 12.97 -1.94
CA LEU A 163 -13.92 11.75 -1.24
C LEU A 163 -14.51 10.48 -1.88
N ASN A 164 -15.19 10.51 -3.01
CA ASN A 164 -15.72 9.28 -3.60
C ASN A 164 -14.61 8.42 -4.24
N GLY A 165 -14.57 7.11 -3.96
CA GLY A 165 -13.56 6.15 -4.46
C GLY A 165 -13.47 5.99 -5.97
N VAL A 166 -14.54 6.33 -6.70
CA VAL A 166 -14.73 5.99 -8.10
C VAL A 166 -14.63 7.23 -9.02
N ASN A 167 -15.04 8.39 -8.51
CA ASN A 167 -15.14 9.66 -9.25
C ASN A 167 -14.53 10.86 -8.47
N GLY A 168 -13.92 10.63 -7.30
CA GLY A 168 -13.39 11.68 -6.42
C GLY A 168 -11.87 11.83 -6.52
N LEU A 169 -11.41 13.04 -6.87
CA LEU A 169 -9.99 13.36 -7.08
C LEU A 169 -9.12 13.15 -5.82
N ILE A 170 -9.69 13.26 -4.62
CA ILE A 170 -8.94 13.15 -3.35
C ILE A 170 -8.84 11.70 -2.91
N SER A 171 -9.90 10.92 -3.13
CA SER A 171 -10.03 9.56 -2.60
C SER A 171 -9.19 8.52 -3.32
N PHE A 172 -8.83 8.71 -4.58
CA PHE A 172 -7.95 7.75 -5.24
C PHE A 172 -6.48 8.06 -4.93
N TYR A 173 -6.07 9.31 -5.05
CA TYR A 173 -4.65 9.68 -4.99
C TYR A 173 -4.10 9.74 -3.57
N ILE A 174 -4.82 10.32 -2.59
CA ILE A 174 -4.27 10.47 -1.24
C ILE A 174 -4.17 9.12 -0.51
N PRO A 175 -5.24 8.30 -0.47
CA PRO A 175 -5.19 6.94 0.09
C PRO A 175 -4.25 5.97 -0.62
N ALA A 176 -3.96 6.15 -1.89
CA ALA A 176 -2.94 5.33 -2.56
C ALA A 176 -1.52 5.87 -2.27
N PHE A 177 -1.32 7.18 -2.35
CA PHE A 177 0.00 7.78 -2.32
C PHE A 177 0.61 7.82 -0.91
N VAL A 178 -0.12 8.31 0.08
CA VAL A 178 0.42 8.54 1.44
C VAL A 178 0.83 7.21 2.09
N PRO A 179 -0.03 6.18 2.09
CA PRO A 179 0.33 4.90 2.70
C PRO A 179 1.47 4.18 1.96
N THR A 180 1.46 4.19 0.62
CA THR A 180 2.58 3.66 -0.19
C THR A 180 3.88 4.39 0.11
N SER A 181 3.83 5.73 0.23
CA SER A 181 5.01 6.55 0.57
C SER A 181 5.54 6.20 1.96
N TRP A 182 4.66 5.99 2.94
CA TRP A 182 5.07 5.56 4.27
C TRP A 182 5.78 4.21 4.24
N PHE A 183 5.22 3.23 3.53
CA PHE A 183 5.84 1.91 3.40
C PHE A 183 7.23 1.98 2.75
N ILE A 184 7.35 2.71 1.63
CA ILE A 184 8.63 2.89 0.92
C ILE A 184 9.64 3.58 1.84
N MET A 185 9.24 4.65 2.53
CA MET A 185 10.13 5.39 3.40
C MET A 185 10.51 4.61 4.66
N LEU A 186 9.62 3.76 5.17
CA LEU A 186 9.92 2.80 6.24
C LEU A 186 10.98 1.79 5.78
N ALA A 187 10.86 1.25 4.57
CA ALA A 187 11.85 0.34 4.01
C ALA A 187 13.21 1.03 3.78
N VAL A 188 13.21 2.23 3.20
CA VAL A 188 14.42 3.05 2.99
C VAL A 188 15.09 3.36 4.33
N TRP A 189 14.32 3.84 5.30
CA TRP A 189 14.83 4.11 6.64
C TRP A 189 15.43 2.85 7.27
N SER A 190 14.80 1.68 7.10
CA SER A 190 15.31 0.41 7.64
C SER A 190 16.67 0.04 7.06
N VAL A 191 16.86 0.24 5.74
CA VAL A 191 18.15 0.00 5.07
C VAL A 191 19.21 0.97 5.57
N VAL A 192 18.88 2.25 5.69
CA VAL A 192 19.82 3.29 6.18
C VAL A 192 20.21 3.00 7.63
N HIS A 193 19.24 2.72 8.51
CA HIS A 193 19.51 2.39 9.91
C HIS A 193 20.39 1.14 10.06
N TRP A 194 20.14 0.11 9.25
CA TRP A 194 20.99 -1.08 9.21
C TRP A 194 22.42 -0.76 8.76
N ALA A 195 22.59 0.12 7.77
CA ALA A 195 23.91 0.54 7.31
C ALA A 195 24.66 1.33 8.39
N ASP A 196 24.00 2.28 9.06
CA ASP A 196 24.58 3.11 10.12
C ASP A 196 25.04 2.29 11.32
N THR A 197 24.25 1.31 11.75
CA THR A 197 24.61 0.42 12.87
C THR A 197 25.83 -0.45 12.54
N ARG A 198 25.99 -0.86 11.27
CA ARG A 198 27.16 -1.63 10.81
C ARG A 198 28.41 -0.76 10.67
N THR A 199 28.31 0.44 10.13
CA THR A 199 29.46 1.35 9.98
C THR A 199 29.96 1.85 11.33
N ALA A 200 29.07 2.15 12.28
CA ALA A 200 29.44 2.48 13.65
C ALA A 200 30.22 1.34 14.34
N SER A 201 29.78 0.09 14.16
CA SER A 201 30.46 -1.08 14.73
C SER A 201 31.86 -1.37 14.15
N LEU A 202 32.15 -0.85 12.94
CA LEU A 202 33.48 -0.92 12.31
C LEU A 202 34.39 0.22 12.80
N GLY A 203 33.81 1.40 13.04
CA GLY A 203 34.52 2.55 13.61
C GLY A 203 35.05 2.26 15.02
N GLU A 204 34.30 1.57 15.87
CA GLU A 204 34.76 1.21 17.22
C GLU A 204 35.88 0.16 17.24
N LYS A 205 35.97 -0.69 16.22
CA LYS A 205 37.04 -1.71 16.12
C LYS A 205 38.34 -1.18 15.50
N GLY A 206 38.29 -0.07 14.75
CA GLY A 206 39.47 0.50 14.08
C GLY A 206 40.41 1.35 14.94
N TRP A 207 40.07 1.60 16.21
CA TRP A 207 40.90 2.35 17.17
C TRP A 207 41.51 1.47 18.26
N ALA A 208 41.30 0.16 18.18
CA ALA A 208 41.78 -0.83 19.16
C ALA A 208 43.01 -1.63 18.66
N GLU A 209 43.61 -1.22 17.54
CA GLU A 209 44.89 -1.72 17.01
C GLU A 209 45.94 -0.61 17.00
#